data_AF-A0A2G8Y0J3-F1
#
_entry.id   AF-A0A2G8Y0J3-F1
#
_cell.length_a   1.000
_cell.length_b   1.000
_cell.length_c   1.000
_cell.angle_alpha   90.00
_cell.angle_beta   90.00
_cell.angle_gamma   90.00
#
_symmetry.space_group_name_H-M   'P 1'
#
loop_
_entity.id
_entity.type
_entity.pdbx_description
1 polymer ?
#
loop_
_entity_poly.entity_id
_entity_poly.type
_entity_poly.pdbx_seq_one_letter_code
_entity_poly.pdbx_strand_id
1 'polypeptide(L)'
;MEKGSFLRLAGDLIGKSYADVADEARHTRSHQFRRLLEQRRLPEEPWDDLAVTLFLEELANADSNNHLGNVGVGEREGRIFSGLVARRNFHFSHGIGRSGDIAALQPKAAGSSLLFALTRRLVLDAIHVCGIQAARAALPVPFATGLSLTLCFSALRTVRPPSARFIIFSRIDQKACLKSIYSAGFQAEVVDMVRAPGGFALQTDLDAIEDAIDRLKADTVLCVLSTTSTFAPREPDRVDAIARLCKARGVAHVINNAYGLQCTKCCHLVDQ
;
A
#
# COMPACT_ATOMS: atom_id res chain seq x y z
N MET A 1 26.73 -21.89 27.45
CA MET A 1 26.21 -22.30 26.13
C MET A 1 25.43 -23.59 26.31
N GLU A 2 24.14 -23.60 25.94
CA GLU A 2 23.31 -24.82 25.99
C GLU A 2 24.00 -26.00 25.29
N LYS A 3 23.84 -27.21 25.84
CA LYS A 3 24.29 -28.44 25.18
C LYS A 3 23.60 -28.55 23.81
N GLY A 4 24.38 -28.55 22.73
CA GLY A 4 23.87 -28.71 21.36
C GLY A 4 23.64 -27.41 20.58
N SER A 5 23.94 -26.24 21.13
CA SER A 5 23.92 -24.99 20.34
C SER A 5 24.93 -25.06 19.19
N PHE A 6 24.52 -24.63 17.99
CA PHE A 6 25.35 -24.54 16.79
C PHE A 6 26.72 -23.92 17.07
N LEU A 7 26.75 -22.85 17.86
CA LEU A 7 27.96 -22.10 18.19
C LEU A 7 28.94 -22.91 19.03
N ARG A 8 28.43 -23.79 19.89
CA ARG A 8 29.27 -24.66 20.73
C ARG A 8 29.99 -25.67 19.86
N LEU A 9 29.22 -26.32 18.98
CA LEU A 9 29.75 -27.32 18.05
C LEU A 9 30.71 -26.68 17.04
N ALA A 10 30.43 -25.45 16.60
CA ALA A 10 31.38 -24.68 15.78
C ALA A 10 32.68 -24.40 16.56
N GLY A 11 32.58 -23.96 17.82
CA GLY A 11 33.74 -23.72 18.69
C GLY A 11 34.62 -24.94 18.92
N ASP A 12 34.03 -26.14 18.98
CA ASP A 12 34.77 -27.40 19.06
C ASP A 12 35.61 -27.67 17.79
N LEU A 13 35.25 -27.07 16.64
CA LEU A 13 35.94 -27.26 15.35
C LEU A 13 36.96 -26.15 15.02
N ILE A 14 36.59 -24.89 15.26
CA ILE A 14 37.41 -23.72 14.83
C ILE A 14 38.02 -22.95 16.01
N GLY A 15 37.79 -23.43 17.25
CA GLY A 15 38.18 -22.75 18.47
C GLY A 15 37.16 -21.69 18.90
N LYS A 16 37.06 -21.50 20.22
CA LYS A 16 36.06 -20.62 20.84
C LYS A 16 36.13 -19.18 20.34
N SER A 17 37.33 -18.60 20.25
CA SER A 17 37.50 -17.19 19.83
C SER A 17 36.96 -16.92 18.42
N TYR A 18 37.15 -17.86 17.49
CA TYR A 18 36.63 -17.74 16.13
C TYR A 18 35.12 -17.97 16.05
N ALA A 19 34.59 -18.89 16.87
CA ALA A 19 33.14 -19.08 16.99
C ALA A 19 32.44 -17.85 17.60
N ASP A 20 33.06 -17.18 18.57
CA ASP A 20 32.55 -15.95 19.18
C ASP A 20 32.45 -14.81 18.15
N VAL A 21 33.46 -14.65 17.27
CA VAL A 21 33.41 -13.67 16.15
C VAL A 21 32.25 -13.97 15.19
N ALA A 22 32.03 -15.25 14.85
CA ALA A 22 30.93 -15.65 13.98
C ALA A 22 29.56 -15.38 14.64
N ASP A 23 29.46 -15.55 15.96
CA ASP A 23 28.25 -15.25 16.72
C ASP A 23 27.95 -13.74 16.76
N GLU A 24 28.96 -12.93 17.03
CA GLU A 24 28.82 -11.46 17.08
C GLU A 24 28.27 -10.89 15.75
N ALA A 25 28.77 -11.41 14.62
CA ALA A 25 28.27 -11.05 13.30
C ALA A 25 26.78 -11.42 13.11
N ARG A 26 26.35 -12.58 13.62
CA ARG A 26 24.94 -13.01 13.59
C ARG A 26 24.06 -12.19 14.53
N HIS A 27 24.56 -11.84 15.70
CA HIS A 27 23.86 -11.02 16.67
C HIS A 27 23.57 -9.62 16.13
N THR A 28 24.52 -9.02 15.41
CA THR A 28 24.33 -7.71 14.78
C THR A 28 23.14 -7.71 13.82
N ARG A 29 23.01 -8.73 12.97
CA ARG A 29 21.87 -8.87 12.04
C ARG A 29 20.57 -9.17 12.77
N SER A 30 20.62 -10.07 13.74
CA SER A 30 19.45 -10.41 14.56
C SER A 30 18.90 -9.17 15.30
N HIS A 31 19.78 -8.27 15.73
CA HIS A 31 19.40 -7.00 16.35
C HIS A 31 18.67 -6.07 15.36
N GLN A 32 19.15 -5.97 14.11
CA GLN A 32 18.44 -5.21 13.06
C GLN A 32 17.02 -5.75 12.84
N PHE A 33 16.87 -7.08 12.71
CA PHE A 33 15.59 -7.72 12.46
C PHE A 33 14.62 -7.50 13.63
N ARG A 34 15.13 -7.68 14.86
CA ARG A 34 14.37 -7.41 16.09
C ARG A 34 13.91 -5.95 16.15
N ARG A 35 14.82 -4.99 15.92
CA ARG A 35 14.51 -3.56 15.91
C ARG A 35 13.40 -3.24 14.88
N LEU A 36 13.46 -3.81 13.68
CA LEU A 36 12.44 -3.61 12.66
C LEU A 36 11.05 -4.13 13.10
N LEU A 37 10.98 -5.31 13.72
CA LEU A 37 9.73 -5.90 14.21
C LEU A 37 9.15 -5.15 15.44
N GLU A 38 10.02 -4.59 16.28
CA GLU A 38 9.65 -3.77 17.43
C GLU A 38 9.14 -2.39 17.01
N GLN A 39 9.92 -1.68 16.19
CA GLN A 39 9.62 -0.31 15.77
C GLN A 39 8.55 -0.26 14.68
N ARG A 40 8.57 -1.22 13.74
CA ARG A 40 7.65 -1.31 12.60
C ARG A 40 7.66 -0.04 11.73
N ARG A 41 8.83 0.58 11.63
CA ARG A 41 9.14 1.81 10.89
C ARG A 41 10.31 1.57 9.96
N LEU A 42 10.45 2.42 8.95
CA LEU A 42 11.59 2.39 8.06
C LEU A 42 12.88 2.57 8.89
N PRO A 43 13.91 1.74 8.68
CA PRO A 43 15.22 1.96 9.28
C PRO A 43 15.76 3.35 8.90
N GLU A 44 16.30 4.08 9.88
CA GLU A 44 16.99 5.36 9.64
C GLU A 44 18.22 5.14 8.75
N GLU A 45 18.99 4.09 9.07
CA GLU A 45 20.13 3.64 8.26
C GLU A 45 19.70 2.48 7.36
N PRO A 46 20.01 2.54 6.05
CA PRO A 46 19.62 1.50 5.11
C PRO A 46 20.32 0.18 5.43
N TRP A 47 19.63 -0.93 5.18
CA TRP A 47 20.23 -2.26 5.25
C TRP A 47 21.01 -2.55 3.97
N ASP A 48 22.08 -3.32 4.11
CA ASP A 48 22.75 -3.90 2.95
C ASP A 48 21.92 -5.05 2.33
N ASP A 49 22.24 -5.40 1.08
CA ASP A 49 21.51 -6.44 0.33
C ASP A 49 21.53 -7.80 1.04
N LEU A 50 22.58 -8.10 1.79
CA LEU A 50 22.75 -9.36 2.50
C LEU A 50 21.82 -9.44 3.73
N ALA A 51 21.67 -8.35 4.48
CA ALA A 51 20.72 -8.25 5.59
C ALA A 51 19.27 -8.33 5.08
N VAL A 52 18.95 -7.65 3.96
CA VAL A 52 17.63 -7.76 3.32
C VAL A 52 17.36 -9.20 2.89
N THR A 53 18.32 -9.84 2.21
CA THR A 53 18.18 -11.22 1.72
C THR A 53 17.95 -12.20 2.87
N LEU A 54 18.78 -12.14 3.92
CA LEU A 54 18.64 -13.03 5.08
C LEU A 54 17.31 -12.84 5.80
N PHE A 55 16.83 -11.59 5.92
CA PHE A 55 15.52 -11.34 6.52
C PHE A 55 14.39 -11.96 5.69
N LEU A 56 14.46 -11.85 4.36
CA LEU A 56 13.48 -12.46 3.46
C LEU A 56 13.54 -14.00 3.51
N GLU A 57 14.73 -14.59 3.58
CA GLU A 57 14.90 -16.05 3.71
C GLU A 57 14.37 -16.58 5.05
N GLU A 58 14.62 -15.89 6.16
CA GLU A 58 14.05 -16.21 7.48
C GLU A 58 12.51 -16.22 7.44
N LEU A 59 11.90 -15.21 6.80
CA LEU A 59 10.46 -15.18 6.61
C LEU A 59 9.97 -16.29 5.68
N ALA A 60 10.64 -16.53 4.55
CA ALA A 60 10.24 -17.56 3.60
C ALA A 60 10.25 -18.96 4.20
N ASN A 61 11.21 -19.25 5.09
CA ASN A 61 11.28 -20.53 5.81
C ASN A 61 10.07 -20.81 6.71
N ALA A 62 9.31 -19.77 7.10
CA ALA A 62 8.09 -19.90 7.90
C ALA A 62 6.84 -20.23 7.07
N ASP A 63 6.93 -20.27 5.74
CA ASP A 63 5.82 -20.70 4.88
C ASP A 63 5.84 -22.22 4.67
N SER A 64 4.66 -22.85 4.74
CA SER A 64 4.54 -24.31 4.76
C SER A 64 5.09 -25.01 3.52
N ASN A 65 5.11 -24.32 2.37
CA ASN A 65 5.70 -24.84 1.13
C ASN A 65 7.22 -25.04 1.20
N ASN A 66 7.89 -24.45 2.19
CA ASN A 66 9.35 -24.54 2.38
C ASN A 66 9.75 -25.49 3.53
N HIS A 67 8.81 -26.07 4.26
CA HIS A 67 9.12 -27.01 5.33
C HIS A 67 9.61 -28.37 4.77
N LEU A 68 10.75 -28.86 5.27
CA LEU A 68 11.41 -30.09 4.77
C LEU A 68 10.56 -31.37 4.83
N GLY A 69 9.60 -31.44 5.75
CA GLY A 69 8.72 -32.61 5.94
C GLY A 69 7.28 -32.39 5.46
N ASN A 70 6.99 -31.32 4.72
CA ASN A 70 5.62 -31.03 4.29
C ASN A 70 5.14 -32.01 3.23
N VAL A 71 3.97 -32.62 3.46
CA VAL A 71 3.25 -33.41 2.46
C VAL A 71 1.95 -32.69 2.13
N GLY A 72 2.00 -31.86 1.09
CA GLY A 72 0.84 -31.09 0.64
C GLY A 72 -0.10 -31.94 -0.21
N VAL A 73 -1.33 -32.17 0.25
CA VAL A 73 -2.39 -32.92 -0.47
C VAL A 73 -3.51 -32.03 -1.01
N GLY A 74 -3.45 -30.72 -0.79
CA GLY A 74 -4.43 -29.77 -1.29
C GLY A 74 -4.20 -29.34 -2.74
N GLU A 75 -5.14 -28.54 -3.24
CA GLU A 75 -5.13 -27.96 -4.59
C GLU A 75 -4.22 -26.74 -4.71
N ARG A 76 -3.96 -26.03 -3.60
CA ARG A 76 -3.10 -24.84 -3.54
C ARG A 76 -2.01 -25.00 -2.47
N GLU A 77 -1.00 -25.78 -2.82
CA GLU A 77 0.15 -26.15 -1.94
C GLU A 77 1.42 -25.33 -2.22
N GLY A 78 1.34 -24.27 -3.03
CA GLY A 78 2.51 -23.41 -3.29
C GLY A 78 3.67 -24.14 -4.00
N ARG A 79 3.39 -25.25 -4.71
CA ARG A 79 4.40 -26.03 -5.44
C ARG A 79 4.96 -25.19 -6.59
N ILE A 80 6.29 -25.11 -6.69
CA ILE A 80 6.98 -24.35 -7.74
C ILE A 80 7.77 -25.31 -8.62
N PHE A 81 7.50 -25.30 -9.92
CA PHE A 81 8.20 -26.16 -10.89
C PHE A 81 9.62 -25.65 -11.21
N SER A 82 9.78 -24.35 -11.45
CA SER A 82 11.05 -23.76 -11.88
C SER A 82 11.83 -23.17 -10.71
N GLY A 83 13.08 -23.62 -10.53
CA GLY A 83 13.99 -23.04 -9.55
C GLY A 83 14.28 -21.55 -9.78
N LEU A 84 14.21 -21.07 -11.03
CA LEU A 84 14.34 -19.65 -11.34
C LEU A 84 13.16 -18.84 -10.78
N VAL A 85 11.94 -19.38 -10.88
CA VAL A 85 10.72 -18.76 -10.32
C VAL A 85 10.78 -18.77 -8.80
N ALA A 86 11.24 -19.87 -8.18
CA ALA A 86 11.38 -19.94 -6.74
C ALA A 86 12.35 -18.87 -6.21
N ARG A 87 13.57 -18.82 -6.77
CA ARG A 87 14.61 -17.89 -6.33
C ARG A 87 14.24 -16.42 -6.52
N ARG A 88 13.69 -16.05 -7.69
CA ARG A 88 13.32 -14.64 -7.96
C ARG A 88 12.20 -14.11 -7.06
N ASN A 89 11.44 -14.99 -6.40
CA ASN A 89 10.40 -14.63 -5.43
C ASN A 89 10.81 -14.99 -3.98
N PHE A 90 12.10 -15.25 -3.72
CA PHE A 90 12.59 -15.63 -2.39
C PHE A 90 11.82 -16.81 -1.77
N HIS A 91 11.34 -17.74 -2.60
CA HIS A 91 10.55 -18.90 -2.18
C HIS A 91 9.19 -18.60 -1.53
N PHE A 92 8.69 -17.36 -1.60
CA PHE A 92 7.30 -17.02 -1.27
C PHE A 92 6.38 -17.42 -2.42
N SER A 93 5.45 -18.36 -2.19
CA SER A 93 4.59 -18.91 -3.26
C SER A 93 3.09 -18.87 -2.97
N HIS A 94 2.68 -18.59 -1.72
CA HIS A 94 1.28 -18.58 -1.32
C HIS A 94 0.56 -17.24 -1.57
N GLY A 95 1.30 -16.17 -1.83
CA GLY A 95 0.77 -14.83 -1.96
C GLY A 95 0.37 -14.22 -0.61
N ILE A 96 -0.55 -13.24 -0.64
CA ILE A 96 -0.98 -12.50 0.54
C ILE A 96 -2.47 -12.71 0.82
N GLY A 97 -2.85 -12.69 2.10
CA GLY A 97 -4.23 -12.71 2.53
C GLY A 97 -4.94 -14.06 2.40
N ARG A 98 -6.27 -14.00 2.46
CA ARG A 98 -7.21 -15.12 2.31
C ARG A 98 -8.31 -14.75 1.31
N SER A 99 -9.10 -15.73 0.90
CA SER A 99 -10.13 -15.58 -0.14
C SER A 99 -11.13 -14.44 0.10
N GLY A 100 -11.44 -14.10 1.35
CA GLY A 100 -12.37 -13.02 1.69
C GLY A 100 -11.72 -11.75 2.25
N ASP A 101 -10.41 -11.75 2.52
CA ASP A 101 -9.73 -10.62 3.14
C ASP A 101 -8.22 -10.65 2.83
N ILE A 102 -7.75 -9.63 2.10
CA ILE A 102 -6.35 -9.49 1.71
C ILE A 102 -5.43 -9.22 2.91
N ALA A 103 -5.98 -8.71 4.02
CA ALA A 103 -5.26 -8.41 5.25
C ALA A 103 -5.13 -9.61 6.20
N ALA A 104 -5.92 -10.66 6.00
CA ALA A 104 -6.00 -11.77 6.93
C ALA A 104 -4.73 -12.63 6.93
N LEU A 105 -4.35 -13.12 8.12
CA LEU A 105 -3.23 -14.04 8.27
C LEU A 105 -3.52 -15.37 7.58
N GLN A 106 -2.59 -15.82 6.74
CA GLN A 106 -2.68 -17.08 6.00
C GLN A 106 -1.99 -18.20 6.81
N PRO A 107 -2.72 -19.19 7.34
CA PRO A 107 -2.13 -20.25 8.17
C PRO A 107 -1.09 -21.11 7.44
N LYS A 108 -1.19 -21.26 6.12
CA LYS A 108 -0.17 -21.97 5.30
C LYS A 108 1.06 -21.10 4.99
N ALA A 109 1.02 -19.81 5.29
CA ALA A 109 2.03 -18.84 4.86
C ALA A 109 2.25 -17.78 5.95
N ALA A 110 2.77 -18.23 7.11
CA ALA A 110 3.02 -17.37 8.25
C ALA A 110 4.09 -16.30 7.94
N GLY A 111 5.12 -16.67 7.18
CA GLY A 111 6.16 -15.79 6.66
C GLY A 111 5.61 -14.71 5.74
N SER A 112 4.87 -15.11 4.70
CA SER A 112 4.19 -14.18 3.79
C SER A 112 3.23 -13.24 4.52
N SER A 113 2.53 -13.76 5.54
CA SER A 113 1.61 -12.96 6.36
C SER A 113 2.35 -11.91 7.20
N LEU A 114 3.47 -12.29 7.82
CA LEU A 114 4.32 -11.37 8.57
C LEU A 114 4.95 -10.32 7.65
N LEU A 115 5.46 -10.73 6.48
CA LEU A 115 6.00 -9.83 5.47
C LEU A 115 4.97 -8.76 5.06
N PHE A 116 3.74 -9.17 4.76
CA PHE A 116 2.70 -8.24 4.36
C PHE A 116 2.26 -7.33 5.51
N ALA A 117 2.10 -7.85 6.73
CA ALA A 117 1.77 -7.07 7.90
C ALA A 117 2.83 -6.00 8.21
N LEU A 118 4.11 -6.35 8.08
CA LEU A 118 5.23 -5.43 8.25
C LEU A 118 5.24 -4.37 7.14
N THR A 119 5.15 -4.80 5.88
CA THR A 119 5.12 -3.89 4.71
C THR A 119 4.04 -2.82 4.86
N ARG A 120 2.86 -3.17 5.38
CA ARG A 120 1.78 -2.18 5.63
C ARG A 120 2.18 -1.11 6.63
N ARG A 121 2.94 -1.46 7.67
CA ARG A 121 3.42 -0.52 8.68
C ARG A 121 4.54 0.35 8.11
N LEU A 122 5.46 -0.24 7.36
CA LEU A 122 6.53 0.49 6.67
C LEU A 122 5.99 1.47 5.62
N VAL A 123 4.97 1.09 4.86
CA VAL A 123 4.33 2.00 3.90
C VAL A 123 3.57 3.12 4.60
N LEU A 124 2.92 2.84 5.74
CA LEU A 124 2.28 3.91 6.52
C LEU A 124 3.32 4.90 7.06
N ASP A 125 4.43 4.39 7.60
CA ASP A 125 5.56 5.20 8.06
C ASP A 125 6.18 6.01 6.90
N ALA A 126 6.30 5.41 5.71
CA ALA A 126 6.74 6.12 4.50
C ALA A 126 5.80 7.28 4.13
N ILE A 127 4.48 7.09 4.24
CA ILE A 127 3.49 8.16 4.01
C ILE A 127 3.64 9.29 5.03
N HIS A 128 3.95 8.96 6.30
CA HIS A 128 4.28 9.95 7.32
C HIS A 128 5.56 10.70 6.97
N VAL A 129 6.63 10.01 6.57
CA VAL A 129 7.88 10.63 6.12
C VAL A 129 7.66 11.59 4.94
N CYS A 130 6.76 11.24 4.01
CA CYS A 130 6.37 12.10 2.89
C CYS A 130 5.59 13.37 3.31
N GLY A 131 5.05 13.42 4.53
CA GLY A 131 4.41 14.60 5.11
C GLY A 131 2.91 14.49 5.39
N ILE A 132 2.28 13.33 5.20
CA ILE A 132 0.84 13.13 5.49
C ILE A 132 0.68 12.49 6.88
N GLN A 133 0.96 13.24 7.95
CA GLN A 133 0.94 12.77 9.35
C GLN A 133 -0.45 12.27 9.79
N ALA A 134 -1.53 12.78 9.21
CA ALA A 134 -2.90 12.39 9.50
C ALA A 134 -3.25 10.98 9.00
N ALA A 135 -2.41 10.36 8.16
CA ALA A 135 -2.65 9.02 7.63
C ALA A 135 -2.73 7.98 8.78
N ARG A 136 -3.84 7.23 8.84
CA ARG A 136 -4.10 6.26 9.92
C ARG A 136 -3.81 4.81 9.55
N ALA A 137 -3.89 4.48 8.27
CA ALA A 137 -3.67 3.14 7.77
C ALA A 137 -3.15 3.17 6.33
N ALA A 138 -2.38 2.15 5.98
CA ALA A 138 -1.98 1.88 4.60
C ALA A 138 -2.24 0.40 4.26
N LEU A 139 -2.66 0.17 3.01
CA LEU A 139 -2.86 -1.15 2.45
C LEU A 139 -2.25 -1.20 1.05
N PRO A 140 -1.03 -1.74 0.90
CA PRO A 140 -0.48 -2.06 -0.40
C PRO A 140 -1.36 -3.11 -1.07
N VAL A 141 -1.73 -2.86 -2.32
CA VAL A 141 -2.49 -3.80 -3.16
C VAL A 141 -1.69 -4.08 -4.43
N PRO A 142 -1.71 -5.32 -4.95
CA PRO A 142 -0.90 -5.72 -6.11
C PRO A 142 -1.54 -5.27 -7.43
N PHE A 143 -1.97 -4.01 -7.50
CA PHE A 143 -2.67 -3.42 -8.63
C PHE A 143 -2.13 -2.01 -8.90
N ALA A 144 -2.22 -1.57 -10.16
CA ALA A 144 -1.95 -0.18 -10.49
C ALA A 144 -2.97 0.77 -9.84
N THR A 145 -2.64 2.07 -9.76
CA THR A 145 -3.49 3.10 -9.14
C THR A 145 -4.92 3.12 -9.67
N GLY A 146 -5.12 2.94 -10.98
CA GLY A 146 -6.47 2.92 -11.58
C GLY A 146 -7.34 1.80 -11.02
N LEU A 147 -6.82 0.57 -10.91
CA LEU A 147 -7.59 -0.54 -10.34
C LEU A 147 -7.70 -0.42 -8.81
N SER A 148 -6.75 0.22 -8.15
CA SER A 148 -6.84 0.58 -6.73
C SER A 148 -7.97 1.59 -6.45
N LEU A 149 -8.20 2.56 -7.35
CA LEU A 149 -9.35 3.46 -7.30
C LEU A 149 -10.67 2.69 -7.46
N THR A 150 -10.73 1.75 -8.41
CA THR A 150 -11.89 0.85 -8.58
C THR A 150 -12.21 0.08 -7.28
N LEU A 151 -11.19 -0.39 -6.55
CA LEU A 151 -11.39 -1.02 -5.24
C LEU A 151 -11.94 -0.04 -4.20
N CYS A 152 -11.46 1.21 -4.18
CA CYS A 152 -12.01 2.25 -3.30
C CYS A 152 -13.50 2.50 -3.59
N PHE A 153 -13.89 2.59 -4.86
CA PHE A 153 -15.30 2.79 -5.24
C PHE A 153 -16.17 1.59 -4.88
N SER A 154 -15.64 0.38 -5.04
CA SER A 154 -16.32 -0.86 -4.65
C SER A 154 -16.54 -0.93 -3.14
N ALA A 155 -15.54 -0.51 -2.34
CA ALA A 155 -15.69 -0.40 -0.89
C ALA A 155 -16.74 0.66 -0.50
N LEU A 156 -16.70 1.84 -1.13
CA LEU A 156 -17.67 2.92 -0.88
C LEU A 156 -19.12 2.51 -1.20
N ARG A 157 -19.34 1.63 -2.19
CA ARG A 157 -20.67 1.11 -2.52
C ARG A 157 -21.36 0.45 -1.31
N THR A 158 -20.59 -0.13 -0.40
CA THR A 158 -21.13 -0.83 0.79
C THR A 158 -21.61 0.12 1.89
N VAL A 159 -21.16 1.38 1.87
CA VAL A 159 -21.47 2.39 2.90
C VAL A 159 -22.27 3.58 2.38
N ARG A 160 -22.37 3.73 1.05
CA ARG A 160 -23.20 4.74 0.38
C ARG A 160 -24.58 4.17 0.04
N PRO A 161 -25.62 5.01 -0.11
CA PRO A 161 -26.94 4.55 -0.51
C PRO A 161 -26.90 3.72 -1.81
N PRO A 162 -27.77 2.70 -1.98
CA PRO A 162 -27.85 1.92 -3.21
C PRO A 162 -28.19 2.75 -4.47
N SER A 163 -28.77 3.94 -4.29
CA SER A 163 -29.03 4.93 -5.34
C SER A 163 -27.76 5.59 -5.88
N ALA A 164 -26.62 5.47 -5.18
CA ALA A 164 -25.35 6.07 -5.58
C ALA A 164 -24.84 5.44 -6.88
N ARG A 165 -24.85 6.22 -7.96
CA ARG A 165 -24.46 5.80 -9.32
C ARG A 165 -23.47 6.74 -9.99
N PHE A 166 -23.29 7.94 -9.46
CA PHE A 166 -22.38 8.95 -10.02
C PHE A 166 -21.11 9.10 -9.19
N ILE A 167 -19.99 9.33 -9.87
CA ILE A 167 -18.75 9.85 -9.28
C ILE A 167 -18.50 11.19 -9.94
N ILE A 168 -18.46 12.26 -9.14
CA ILE A 168 -18.08 13.59 -9.63
C ILE A 168 -16.56 13.60 -9.80
N PHE A 169 -16.09 13.88 -11.01
CA PHE A 169 -14.70 13.77 -11.39
C PHE A 169 -14.15 15.13 -11.77
N SER A 170 -13.26 15.68 -10.94
CA SER A 170 -12.51 16.90 -11.29
C SER A 170 -11.58 16.57 -12.46
N ARG A 171 -11.88 17.13 -13.63
CA ARG A 171 -11.33 16.66 -14.90
C ARG A 171 -9.82 16.61 -14.89
N ILE A 172 -9.29 15.47 -15.31
CA ILE A 172 -7.91 15.31 -15.75
C ILE A 172 -7.88 14.34 -16.92
N ASP A 173 -7.10 14.67 -17.95
CA ASP A 173 -7.05 13.91 -19.20
C ASP A 173 -6.07 12.72 -19.08
N GLN A 174 -6.34 11.84 -18.10
CA GLN A 174 -5.63 10.61 -17.86
C GLN A 174 -6.61 9.43 -17.92
N LYS A 175 -6.37 8.48 -18.85
CA LYS A 175 -7.35 7.44 -19.16
C LYS A 175 -7.63 6.48 -18.00
N ALA A 176 -6.63 6.16 -17.17
CA ALA A 176 -6.77 5.16 -16.12
C ALA A 176 -7.70 5.60 -14.98
N CYS A 177 -7.63 6.86 -14.52
CA CYS A 177 -8.52 7.35 -13.47
C CYS A 177 -9.97 7.44 -13.98
N LEU A 178 -10.21 7.90 -15.21
CA LEU A 178 -11.56 7.89 -15.77
C LEU A 178 -12.08 6.47 -16.00
N LYS A 179 -11.26 5.57 -16.56
CA LYS A 179 -11.63 4.16 -16.74
C LYS A 179 -11.90 3.46 -15.41
N SER A 180 -11.25 3.86 -14.31
CA SER A 180 -11.50 3.26 -13.00
C SER A 180 -12.93 3.43 -12.50
N ILE A 181 -13.57 4.57 -12.84
CA ILE A 181 -14.98 4.87 -12.53
C ILE A 181 -15.88 3.89 -13.29
N TYR A 182 -15.67 3.77 -14.60
CA TYR A 182 -16.47 2.88 -15.45
C TYR A 182 -16.24 1.41 -15.14
N SER A 183 -15.00 1.00 -14.87
CA SER A 183 -14.68 -0.38 -14.47
C SER A 183 -15.30 -0.75 -13.13
N ALA A 184 -15.54 0.21 -12.24
CA ALA A 184 -16.31 -0.01 -11.02
C ALA A 184 -17.83 -0.06 -11.28
N GLY A 185 -18.32 0.27 -12.47
CA GLY A 185 -19.74 0.29 -12.83
C GLY A 185 -20.48 1.56 -12.43
N PHE A 186 -19.77 2.68 -12.26
CA PHE A 186 -20.37 3.99 -12.00
C PHE A 186 -20.33 4.89 -13.23
N GLN A 187 -21.13 5.96 -13.22
CA GLN A 187 -21.14 7.01 -14.23
C GLN A 187 -20.27 8.18 -13.76
N ALA A 188 -19.46 8.74 -14.66
CA ALA A 188 -18.66 9.91 -14.37
C ALA A 188 -19.46 11.18 -14.65
N GLU A 189 -19.59 12.04 -13.64
CA GLU A 189 -20.02 13.44 -13.81
C GLU A 189 -18.75 14.28 -13.88
N VAL A 190 -18.35 14.67 -15.10
CA VAL A 190 -17.08 15.37 -15.33
C VAL A 190 -17.28 16.85 -15.08
N VAL A 191 -16.51 17.40 -14.13
CA VAL A 191 -16.45 18.84 -13.88
C VAL A 191 -15.17 19.37 -14.52
N ASP A 192 -15.34 20.27 -15.49
CA ASP A 192 -14.22 20.95 -16.15
C ASP A 192 -13.44 21.83 -15.17
N MET A 193 -12.17 22.08 -15.50
CA MET A 193 -11.31 22.95 -14.71
C MET A 193 -11.54 24.41 -15.10
N VAL A 194 -11.38 25.33 -14.15
CA VAL A 194 -11.40 26.78 -14.43
C VAL A 194 -10.00 27.32 -14.68
N ARG A 195 -9.87 28.24 -15.65
CA ARG A 195 -8.60 28.92 -15.90
C ARG A 195 -8.32 29.93 -14.79
N ALA A 196 -7.13 29.85 -14.20
CA ALA A 196 -6.69 30.81 -13.21
C ALA A 196 -6.70 32.24 -13.77
N PRO A 197 -7.20 33.24 -13.01
CA PRO A 197 -7.14 34.63 -13.43
C PRO A 197 -5.69 35.05 -13.73
N GLY A 198 -5.47 35.66 -14.90
CA GLY A 198 -4.14 36.16 -15.28
C GLY A 198 -3.08 35.11 -15.61
N GLY A 199 -3.43 33.82 -15.70
CA GLY A 199 -2.47 32.74 -15.99
C GLY A 199 -3.04 31.61 -16.83
N PHE A 200 -2.19 30.65 -17.23
CA PHE A 200 -2.62 29.47 -18.00
C PHE A 200 -2.96 28.25 -17.13
N ALA A 201 -2.73 28.34 -15.82
CA ALA A 201 -3.01 27.28 -14.88
C ALA A 201 -4.51 26.92 -14.89
N LEU A 202 -4.81 25.63 -14.75
CA LEU A 202 -6.17 25.13 -14.62
C LEU A 202 -6.40 24.67 -13.17
N GLN A 203 -7.39 25.27 -12.52
CA GLN A 203 -7.72 25.12 -11.11
C GLN A 203 -9.07 24.45 -10.89
N THR A 204 -9.28 23.91 -9.69
CA THR A 204 -10.54 23.29 -9.31
C THR A 204 -11.70 24.28 -9.41
N ASP A 205 -12.75 23.89 -10.12
CA ASP A 205 -14.04 24.57 -10.09
C ASP A 205 -14.87 24.03 -8.92
N LEU A 206 -14.76 24.66 -7.74
CA LEU A 206 -15.48 24.21 -6.55
C LEU A 206 -16.99 24.44 -6.68
N ASP A 207 -17.40 25.54 -7.30
CA ASP A 207 -18.80 25.90 -7.46
C ASP A 207 -19.47 24.89 -8.38
N ALA A 208 -18.83 24.51 -9.49
CA ALA A 208 -19.35 23.46 -10.37
C ALA A 208 -19.38 22.06 -9.72
N ILE A 209 -18.45 21.75 -8.81
CA ILE A 209 -18.53 20.51 -8.00
C ILE A 209 -19.75 20.56 -7.07
N GLU A 210 -19.99 21.68 -6.40
CA GLU A 210 -21.14 21.87 -5.51
C GLU A 210 -22.46 21.79 -6.29
N ASP A 211 -22.56 22.50 -7.41
CA ASP A 211 -23.72 22.47 -8.32
C ASP A 211 -23.98 21.07 -8.85
N ALA A 212 -22.93 20.30 -9.17
CA ALA A 212 -23.06 18.91 -9.59
C ALA A 212 -23.61 18.01 -8.48
N ILE A 213 -23.17 18.20 -7.22
CA ILE A 213 -23.73 17.48 -6.07
C ILE A 213 -25.21 17.80 -5.91
N ASP A 214 -25.58 19.08 -5.97
CA ASP A 214 -26.95 19.53 -5.74
C ASP A 214 -27.90 19.10 -6.86
N ARG A 215 -27.46 19.23 -8.12
CA ARG A 215 -28.23 18.77 -9.30
C ARG A 215 -28.46 17.26 -9.29
N LEU A 216 -27.43 16.47 -8.98
CA LEU A 216 -27.53 15.01 -8.95
C LEU A 216 -28.20 14.49 -7.68
N LYS A 217 -28.25 15.31 -6.62
CA LYS A 217 -28.60 14.94 -5.24
C LYS A 217 -27.51 14.07 -4.60
N ALA A 218 -27.13 14.42 -3.38
CA ALA A 218 -26.02 13.79 -2.65
C ALA A 218 -26.17 12.26 -2.47
N ASP A 219 -27.39 11.75 -2.37
CA ASP A 219 -27.71 10.31 -2.23
C ASP A 219 -27.46 9.50 -3.51
N THR A 220 -27.37 10.14 -4.68
CA THR A 220 -27.01 9.50 -5.93
C THR A 220 -25.52 9.63 -6.27
N VAL A 221 -24.77 10.41 -5.49
CA VAL A 221 -23.32 10.59 -5.63
C VAL A 221 -22.59 9.65 -4.68
N LEU A 222 -21.74 8.79 -5.25
CA LEU A 222 -20.87 7.89 -4.50
C LEU A 222 -19.77 8.70 -3.80
N CYS A 223 -19.00 9.44 -4.57
CA CYS A 223 -17.92 10.30 -4.09
C CYS A 223 -17.56 11.40 -5.09
N VAL A 224 -16.80 12.39 -4.60
CA VAL A 224 -15.98 13.27 -5.45
C VAL A 224 -14.59 12.66 -5.60
N LEU A 225 -14.11 12.52 -6.84
CA LEU A 225 -12.76 12.09 -7.19
C LEU A 225 -11.92 13.31 -7.58
N SER A 226 -11.03 13.69 -6.68
CA SER A 226 -10.04 14.77 -6.88
C SER A 226 -8.67 14.19 -7.25
N THR A 227 -7.78 15.00 -7.80
CA THR A 227 -6.42 14.61 -8.21
C THR A 227 -5.41 15.68 -7.78
N THR A 228 -4.35 15.26 -7.08
CA THR A 228 -3.25 16.14 -6.66
C THR A 228 -2.14 16.18 -7.71
N SER A 229 -1.57 15.03 -8.06
CA SER A 229 -0.41 14.94 -8.95
C SER A 229 -0.84 14.89 -10.41
N THR A 230 -0.53 15.94 -11.18
CA THR A 230 -1.04 16.18 -12.54
C THR A 230 0.03 16.63 -13.52
N PHE A 231 -0.31 16.66 -14.82
CA PHE A 231 0.48 17.34 -15.83
C PHE A 231 0.06 18.80 -15.90
N ALA A 232 1.03 19.72 -15.93
CA ALA A 232 0.76 21.12 -16.23
C ALA A 232 0.08 21.24 -17.62
N PRO A 233 -0.84 22.20 -17.82
CA PRO A 233 -1.11 23.36 -16.97
C PRO A 233 -2.09 23.12 -15.81
N ARG A 234 -2.59 21.89 -15.61
CA ARG A 234 -3.48 21.60 -14.48
C ARG A 234 -2.71 21.61 -13.17
N GLU A 235 -3.25 22.32 -12.18
CA GLU A 235 -2.73 22.34 -10.81
C GLU A 235 -3.35 21.19 -9.98
N PRO A 236 -2.72 20.82 -8.85
CA PRO A 236 -3.36 19.97 -7.86
C PRO A 236 -4.73 20.53 -7.48
N ASP A 237 -5.71 19.64 -7.28
CA ASP A 237 -7.01 20.10 -6.80
C ASP A 237 -6.90 20.78 -5.42
N ARG A 238 -7.86 21.66 -5.13
CA ARG A 238 -8.09 22.23 -3.80
C ARG A 238 -8.70 21.18 -2.87
N VAL A 239 -7.92 20.14 -2.57
CA VAL A 239 -8.35 18.92 -1.85
C VAL A 239 -8.99 19.23 -0.50
N ASP A 240 -8.44 20.16 0.26
CA ASP A 240 -8.95 20.61 1.55
C ASP A 240 -10.36 21.24 1.43
N ALA A 241 -10.57 22.06 0.39
CA ALA A 241 -11.86 22.69 0.13
C ALA A 241 -12.89 21.67 -0.37
N ILE A 242 -12.50 20.75 -1.24
CA ILE A 242 -13.35 19.62 -1.67
C ILE A 242 -13.73 18.76 -0.46
N ALA A 243 -12.79 18.44 0.44
CA ALA A 243 -13.05 17.64 1.63
C ALA A 243 -14.07 18.30 2.55
N ARG A 244 -13.97 19.63 2.77
CA ARG A 244 -14.97 20.40 3.54
C ARG A 244 -16.35 20.37 2.88
N LEU A 245 -16.42 20.55 1.55
CA LEU A 245 -17.66 20.47 0.78
C LEU A 245 -18.29 19.07 0.87
N CYS A 246 -17.51 18.02 0.63
CA CYS A 246 -17.96 16.62 0.73
C CYS A 246 -18.50 16.32 2.13
N LYS A 247 -17.83 16.79 3.18
CA LYS A 247 -18.30 16.64 4.57
C LYS A 247 -19.63 17.36 4.79
N ALA A 248 -19.78 18.60 4.32
CA ALA A 248 -21.01 19.39 4.47
C ALA A 248 -22.20 18.76 3.74
N ARG A 249 -21.97 18.20 2.55
CA ARG A 249 -23.02 17.58 1.71
C ARG A 249 -23.22 16.08 1.99
N GLY A 250 -22.46 15.49 2.91
CA GLY A 250 -22.56 14.08 3.25
C GLY A 250 -22.20 13.15 2.08
N VAL A 251 -21.19 13.50 1.29
CA VAL A 251 -20.67 12.72 0.15
C VAL A 251 -19.24 12.24 0.48
N ALA A 252 -18.84 11.06 -0.01
CA ALA A 252 -17.47 10.58 0.21
C ALA A 252 -16.46 11.34 -0.67
N HIS A 253 -15.19 11.31 -0.28
CA HIS A 253 -14.11 11.96 -1.03
C HIS A 253 -12.99 10.94 -1.27
N VAL A 254 -12.56 10.82 -2.53
CA VAL A 254 -11.42 9.99 -2.94
C VAL A 254 -10.40 10.90 -3.62
N ILE A 255 -9.13 10.72 -3.25
CA ILE A 255 -8.02 11.51 -3.77
C ILE A 255 -7.12 10.61 -4.61
N ASN A 256 -7.01 10.91 -5.90
CA ASN A 256 -6.01 10.33 -6.78
C ASN A 256 -4.65 11.03 -6.56
N ASN A 257 -3.84 10.45 -5.67
CA ASN A 257 -2.49 10.92 -5.34
C ASN A 257 -1.39 10.13 -6.05
N ALA A 258 -1.62 9.73 -7.31
CA ALA A 258 -0.84 8.73 -8.06
C ALA A 258 0.68 8.81 -7.90
N TYR A 259 1.24 10.01 -8.01
CA TYR A 259 2.67 10.26 -7.86
C TYR A 259 2.92 11.51 -6.98
N GLY A 260 1.99 11.82 -6.07
CA GLY A 260 2.08 13.01 -5.23
C GLY A 260 2.83 12.82 -3.91
N LEU A 261 3.10 11.58 -3.48
CA LEU A 261 3.89 11.30 -2.26
C LEU A 261 5.32 11.86 -2.32
N GLN A 262 5.88 12.03 -3.52
CA GLN A 262 7.21 12.63 -3.71
C GLN A 262 7.20 14.17 -3.58
N CYS A 263 6.02 14.80 -3.50
CA CYS A 263 5.87 16.25 -3.51
C CYS A 263 5.29 16.72 -2.17
N THR A 264 6.08 17.47 -1.41
CA THR A 264 5.67 18.01 -0.10
C THR A 264 4.43 18.90 -0.19
N LYS A 265 4.26 19.67 -1.29
CA LYS A 265 3.06 20.50 -1.52
C LYS A 265 1.81 19.64 -1.70
N CYS A 266 1.89 18.55 -2.48
CA CYS A 266 0.76 17.62 -2.64
C CYS A 266 0.44 16.92 -1.32
N CYS A 267 1.46 16.50 -0.56
CA CYS A 267 1.26 15.86 0.73
C CYS A 267 0.61 16.81 1.74
N HIS A 268 1.04 18.07 1.79
CA HIS A 268 0.44 19.09 2.64
C HIS A 268 -1.05 19.29 2.33
N LEU A 269 -1.44 19.36 1.06
CA LEU A 269 -2.86 19.48 0.65
C LEU A 269 -3.73 18.30 1.11
N VAL A 270 -3.16 17.10 1.22
CA VAL A 270 -3.88 15.89 1.65
C VAL A 270 -3.93 15.78 3.18
N ASP A 271 -2.97 16.38 3.89
CA ASP A 271 -2.86 16.31 5.35
C ASP A 271 -3.83 17.26 6.10
N GLN A 272 -4.39 18.25 5.42
CA GLN A 272 -5.36 19.23 5.96
C GLN A 272 -6.77 18.65 6.11
#